data_AF-A0A545TUB5-F1
#
_entry.id   AF-A0A545TUB5-F1
#
_cell.length_a   1.000
_cell.length_b   1.000
_cell.length_c   1.000
_cell.angle_alpha   90.00
_cell.angle_beta   90.00
_cell.angle_gamma   90.00
#
_symmetry.space_group_name_H-M   'P 1'
#
loop_
_entity.id
_entity.type
_entity.pdbx_description
1 polymer ?
#
loop_
_entity_poly.entity_id
_entity_poly.type
_entity_poly.pdbx_seq_one_letter_code
_entity_poly.pdbx_strand_id
1 'polypeptide(L)' 'MGGLISPKKPKAPPPPPPPPEKDDSEVQAAAAAERERQRKARGRASTILTGGEGLTTNASTARKRLLGE' A
#
# COMPACT_ATOMS: atom_id res chain seq x y z
N MET A 1 -31.69 -28.12 -56.30
CA MET A 1 -30.27 -28.13 -55.89
C MET A 1 -30.03 -27.00 -54.90
N GLY A 2 -30.16 -27.28 -53.60
CA GLY A 2 -29.94 -26.31 -52.53
C GLY A 2 -28.47 -26.32 -52.11
N GLY A 3 -27.75 -25.24 -52.42
CA GLY A 3 -26.33 -25.07 -52.11
C GLY A 3 -26.13 -24.53 -50.69
N LEU A 4 -25.37 -25.30 -49.91
CA LEU A 4 -25.01 -25.09 -48.52
C LEU A 4 -24.01 -23.93 -48.37
N ILE A 5 -24.47 -22.72 -48.01
CA ILE A 5 -23.58 -21.60 -47.67
C ILE A 5 -23.37 -21.61 -46.15
N SER A 6 -22.34 -22.30 -45.68
CA SER A 6 -21.93 -22.23 -44.27
C SER A 6 -21.12 -20.94 -44.02
N PRO A 7 -21.49 -20.10 -43.05
CA PRO A 7 -20.70 -18.92 -42.70
C PRO A 7 -19.38 -19.35 -42.04
N LYS A 8 -18.26 -18.80 -42.52
CA LYS A 8 -16.93 -18.99 -41.90
C LYS A 8 -16.97 -18.38 -40.49
N LYS A 9 -16.66 -19.21 -39.48
CA LYS A 9 -16.56 -18.76 -38.09
C LYS A 9 -15.42 -17.74 -37.95
N PRO A 10 -15.61 -16.62 -37.24
CA PRO A 10 -14.53 -15.68 -36.98
C PRO A 10 -13.43 -16.35 -36.14
N LYS A 11 -12.18 -15.97 -36.40
CA LYS A 11 -11.02 -16.50 -35.68
C LYS A 11 -11.07 -16.03 -34.23
N ALA A 12 -10.83 -16.94 -33.29
CA ALA A 12 -10.78 -16.61 -31.87
C ALA A 12 -9.68 -15.56 -31.57
N PRO A 13 -9.93 -14.64 -30.62
CA PRO A 13 -8.90 -13.68 -30.21
C PRO A 13 -7.69 -14.40 -29.61
N PRO A 14 -6.48 -13.82 -29.71
CA PRO A 14 -5.30 -14.39 -29.10
C PRO A 14 -5.46 -14.47 -27.56
N PRO A 15 -4.82 -15.45 -26.91
CA PRO A 15 -4.84 -15.56 -25.45
C PRO A 15 -4.19 -14.33 -24.80
N PRO A 16 -4.61 -13.96 -23.58
CA PRO A 16 -4.02 -12.84 -22.85
C PRO A 16 -2.54 -13.12 -22.55
N PRO A 17 -1.72 -12.05 -22.40
CA PRO A 17 -0.31 -12.20 -22.05
C PRO A 17 -0.16 -12.92 -20.69
N PRO A 18 0.94 -13.68 -20.49
CA PRO A 18 1.21 -14.32 -19.21
C PRO A 18 1.34 -13.28 -18.10
N PRO A 19 1.00 -13.64 -16.84
CA PRO A 19 1.21 -12.76 -15.71
C PRO A 19 2.71 -12.42 -15.58
N PRO A 20 3.05 -11.21 -15.13
CA PRO A 20 4.43 -10.82 -14.95
C PRO A 20 5.15 -11.75 -13.98
N GLU A 21 6.34 -12.22 -14.38
CA GLU A 21 7.20 -13.05 -13.52
C GLU A 21 7.89 -12.14 -12.48
N LYS A 22 8.37 -12.71 -11.36
CA LYS A 22 8.95 -11.94 -10.23
C LYS A 22 10.19 -11.09 -10.61
N ASP A 23 10.72 -11.26 -11.82
CA ASP A 23 11.85 -10.51 -12.37
C ASP A 23 11.46 -9.21 -13.08
N ASP A 24 10.17 -8.87 -13.12
CA ASP A 24 9.73 -7.56 -13.59
C ASP A 24 10.42 -6.45 -12.79
N SER A 25 11.18 -5.62 -13.50
CA SER A 25 11.95 -4.50 -12.94
C SER A 25 11.09 -3.54 -12.11
N GLU A 26 9.81 -3.41 -12.47
CA GLU A 26 8.82 -2.62 -11.73
C GLU A 26 8.52 -3.21 -10.34
N VAL A 27 8.41 -4.54 -10.22
CA VAL A 27 8.19 -5.23 -8.95
C VAL A 27 9.39 -5.05 -8.02
N GLN A 28 10.60 -5.16 -8.58
CA GLN A 28 11.84 -4.93 -7.82
C GLN A 28 11.98 -3.47 -7.37
N ALA A 29 11.63 -2.50 -8.24
CA ALA A 29 11.63 -1.08 -7.91
C ALA A 29 10.61 -0.75 -6.80
N ALA A 30 9.39 -1.30 -6.88
CA ALA A 30 8.37 -1.15 -5.84
C ALA A 30 8.84 -1.73 -4.49
N ALA A 31 9.43 -2.92 -4.51
CA ALA A 31 9.99 -3.54 -3.31
C ALA A 31 11.16 -2.73 -2.72
N ALA A 32 12.02 -2.15 -3.56
CA ALA A 32 13.12 -1.29 -3.12
C ALA A 32 12.61 0.01 -2.48
N ALA A 33 11.65 0.67 -3.12
CA ALA A 33 11.01 1.89 -2.61
C ALA A 33 10.35 1.63 -1.24
N GLU A 34 9.69 0.48 -1.07
CA GLU A 34 9.07 0.14 0.20
C GLU A 34 10.10 -0.11 1.31
N ARG A 35 11.19 -0.82 1.01
CA ARG A 35 12.31 -0.98 1.97
C ARG A 35 12.91 0.37 2.36
N GLU A 36 13.06 1.29 1.42
CA GLU A 36 13.56 2.64 1.71
C GLU A 36 12.62 3.42 2.62
N ARG A 37 11.31 3.38 2.33
CA ARG A 37 10.26 3.99 3.15
C ARG A 37 10.31 3.48 4.60
N GLN A 38 10.45 2.18 4.78
CA GLN A 38 10.56 1.55 6.09
C GLN A 38 11.85 1.95 6.82
N ARG A 39 13.00 2.01 6.14
CA ARG A 39 14.26 2.46 6.74
C ARG A 39 14.15 3.90 7.26
N LYS A 40 13.57 4.80 6.46
CA LYS A 40 13.31 6.19 6.85
C LYS A 40 12.36 6.28 8.04
N ALA A 41 11.28 5.47 8.03
CA ALA A 41 10.31 5.43 9.13
C ALA A 41 10.92 4.91 10.44
N ARG A 42 11.80 3.90 10.40
CA ARG A 42 12.48 3.35 11.59
C ARG A 42 13.30 4.40 12.33
N GLY A 43 14.07 5.23 11.61
CA GLY A 43 14.85 6.31 12.23
C GLY A 43 13.97 7.36 12.93
N ARG A 44 12.84 7.71 12.31
CA ARG A 44 11.85 8.62 12.93
C ARG A 44 11.14 7.98 14.12
N ALA A 45 10.80 6.69 14.04
CA ALA A 45 10.17 5.97 15.15
C ALA A 45 11.09 5.89 16.38
N SER A 46 12.41 5.76 16.20
CA SER A 46 13.37 5.74 17.31
C SER A 46 13.58 7.08 18.00
N THR A 47 13.24 8.21 17.37
CA THR A 47 13.45 9.55 17.94
C THR A 47 12.21 10.15 18.59
N ILE A 48 11.03 9.59 18.36
CA ILE A 48 9.79 10.02 18.98
C ILE A 48 9.59 9.23 20.27
N LEU A 49 9.74 9.91 21.42
CA LEU A 49 9.61 9.30 22.75
C LEU A 49 8.26 8.59 22.96
N THR A 50 7.19 9.12 22.36
CA THR A 50 5.82 8.61 22.49
C THR A 50 5.42 7.61 21.40
N GLY A 51 6.33 7.28 20.47
CA GLY A 51 6.03 6.41 19.33
C GLY A 51 4.94 6.97 18.39
N GLY A 52 4.31 6.07 17.62
CA GLY A 52 3.33 6.44 16.59
C GLY A 52 1.94 6.81 17.13
N GLU A 53 1.55 6.29 18.29
CA GLU A 53 0.25 6.55 18.92
C GLU A 53 0.21 7.89 19.66
N GLY A 54 1.38 8.49 19.94
CA GLY A 54 1.46 9.72 20.73
C GLY A 54 1.30 9.45 22.23
N LEU A 55 1.12 10.52 23.01
CA LEU A 55 0.94 10.41 24.45
C LEU A 55 -0.51 10.01 24.75
N THR A 56 -0.72 8.77 25.21
CA THR A 56 -2.05 8.23 25.54
C THR A 56 -2.47 8.53 26.97
N THR A 57 -1.55 9.01 27.80
CA THR A 57 -1.81 9.37 29.20
C THR A 57 -2.16 10.85 29.33
N ASN A 58 -3.04 11.17 30.28
CA ASN A 58 -3.35 12.55 30.59
C ASN A 58 -2.15 13.23 31.25
N ALA A 59 -1.81 14.44 30.79
CA ALA A 59 -0.77 15.24 31.42
C ALA A 59 -1.22 15.66 32.83
N SER A 60 -0.33 15.50 33.81
CA SER A 60 -0.52 16.05 35.16
C SER A 60 -0.43 17.58 35.08
N THR A 61 -1.58 18.23 35.06
CA THR A 61 -1.68 19.70 35.02
C THR A 61 -2.18 20.22 36.37
N ALA A 62 -1.59 21.33 36.83
CA ALA A 62 -2.11 22.03 37.99
C ALA A 62 -3.33 22.84 37.57
N ARG A 63 -4.50 22.54 38.15
CA ARG A 63 -5.70 23.36 37.99
C ARG A 63 -5.64 24.53 38.97
N LYS A 64 -5.90 25.74 38.49
CA LYS A 64 -6.08 26.90 39.37
C LYS A 64 -7.35 26.68 40.18
N ARG A 65 -7.27 26.88 41.50
CA ARG A 65 -8.42 26.88 42.42
C ARG A 65 -8.56 28.28 43.00
N LEU A 66 -9.81 28.71 43.22
CA LEU A 66 -10.06 29.94 43.94
C LEU A 66 -9.61 29.78 45.40
N LEU A 67 -9.00 30.80 45.98
CA LEU A 67 -8.65 30.79 47.40
C LEU A 67 -9.94 30.81 48.23
N GLY A 68 -10.16 29.78 49.05
CA GLY A 68 -11.28 29.73 50.01
C GLY A 68 -12.42 28.78 49.66
N GLU A 69 -12.33 28.02 48.56
CA GLU A 69 -13.11 26.78 48.37
C GLU A 69 -12.33 25.54 48.80
#